data_AF-A0A1S6FLE0-F1
#
_entry.id   AF-A0A1S6FLE0-F1
#
_cell.length_a   1.000
_cell.length_b   1.000
_cell.length_c   1.000
_cell.angle_alpha   90.00
_cell.angle_beta   90.00
_cell.angle_gamma   90.00
#
_symmetry.space_group_name_H-M   'P 1'
#
loop_
_entity.id
_entity.type
_entity.pdbx_description
1 polymer ?
#
loop_
_entity_poly.entity_id
_entity_poly.type
_entity_poly.pdbx_seq_one_letter_code
_entity_poly.pdbx_strand_id
1 'polypeptide(L)'
;MPEKVQDRYWGDLGVALLLAGLLTLAWSVQGWANLSTLRLPDTDDVVRLQQIRDWLSGQDFGDLAQHRLGAVPGLEMHWSRLPDLVPAGLIYILSPLLGAHAAELAAVILWPASLFAAALALVAGIARALGVSAPLAALVAALAYPATTLFVPGRIDHHGLQMVLLLVTARVAIGGRSLAAGAAGGVATAASLAIGIETAPLLAVGGAVVVIRWAIDGREGQGRLAGYAVGLVLALAAASVALRTSGWGWPGCDGFTAELWRAAQFAALAPLALAILGFAAPSVRVRSIATAIVGVAAASGALALSPGCLQPYGQVDPLLAELWLANVAEAQPLVGAPLSHAIGYAGLMLAGLAAGAWVWRRTRDSRWLALLALQLTALGLTLVQLRGAYAGALLAPPALAALIVAARTRGVLALIPAWLVSAGLLYPIAGAALAPRGPAAPSGADCTGPAALGRLAALPPGTLMAPIDMGAFALGATPHRVIAAPYHRGDAGNQAMLRFFLGPVANAPMLAREWKIDYVALCPGDFDMLGAQAAEAARLSGALRRGTPPAWLRQISPPGEAPVVFAVERVNGEPRL
;
A
#
# COMPACT_ATOMS: atom_id res chain seq x y z
N MET A 1 -6.11 31.07 -22.61
CA MET A 1 -5.17 29.94 -22.79
C MET A 1 -5.11 29.65 -24.28
N PRO A 2 -3.94 29.48 -24.92
CA PRO A 2 -3.92 29.32 -26.37
C PRO A 2 -4.32 27.88 -26.76
N GLU A 3 -5.31 27.76 -27.66
CA GLU A 3 -5.94 26.53 -28.20
C GLU A 3 -4.97 25.36 -28.40
N LYS A 4 -3.77 25.60 -28.95
CA LYS A 4 -2.76 24.56 -29.24
C LYS A 4 -2.22 23.82 -28.00
N VAL A 5 -2.32 24.43 -26.82
CA VAL A 5 -1.95 23.78 -25.55
C VAL A 5 -3.08 22.87 -25.07
N GLN A 6 -4.33 23.28 -25.28
CA GLN A 6 -5.53 22.56 -24.86
C GLN A 6 -5.71 21.25 -25.64
N ASP A 7 -5.49 21.27 -26.97
CA ASP A 7 -5.55 20.07 -27.81
C ASP A 7 -4.56 18.97 -27.38
N ARG A 8 -3.41 19.37 -26.81
CA ARG A 8 -2.39 18.43 -26.32
C ARG A 8 -2.70 17.85 -24.94
N TYR A 9 -3.57 18.46 -24.14
CA TYR A 9 -3.98 17.92 -22.84
C TYR A 9 -5.03 16.82 -23.00
N TRP A 10 -5.98 17.01 -23.92
CA TRP A 10 -6.96 15.98 -24.26
C TRP A 10 -6.32 14.73 -24.86
N GLY A 11 -5.27 14.90 -25.67
CA GLY A 11 -4.49 13.78 -26.19
C GLY A 11 -3.81 12.94 -25.10
N ASP A 12 -3.19 13.58 -24.09
CA ASP A 12 -2.54 12.88 -22.99
C ASP A 12 -3.53 12.12 -22.11
N LEU A 13 -4.65 12.76 -21.76
CA LEU A 13 -5.70 12.11 -20.98
C LEU A 13 -6.32 10.95 -21.76
N GLY A 14 -6.53 11.12 -23.06
CA GLY A 14 -7.00 10.04 -23.94
C GLY A 14 -6.04 8.85 -23.95
N VAL A 15 -4.72 9.08 -24.04
CA VAL A 15 -3.70 8.01 -23.96
C VAL A 15 -3.72 7.33 -22.59
N ALA A 16 -3.79 8.10 -21.49
CA ALA A 16 -3.86 7.55 -20.14
C ALA A 16 -5.11 6.67 -19.94
N LEU A 17 -6.28 7.15 -20.37
CA LEU A 17 -7.54 6.40 -20.30
C LEU A 17 -7.51 5.15 -21.17
N LEU A 18 -6.96 5.23 -22.38
CA LEU A 18 -6.82 4.09 -23.29
C LEU A 18 -5.91 3.02 -22.68
N LEU A 19 -4.71 3.40 -22.21
CA LEU A 19 -3.77 2.47 -21.59
C LEU A 19 -4.35 1.82 -20.33
N ALA A 20 -4.96 2.63 -19.45
CA ALA A 20 -5.59 2.13 -18.24
C ALA A 20 -6.75 1.18 -18.56
N GLY A 21 -7.62 1.52 -19.51
CA GLY A 21 -8.74 0.69 -19.94
C GLY A 21 -8.30 -0.64 -20.54
N LEU A 22 -7.33 -0.62 -21.47
CA LEU A 22 -6.80 -1.83 -22.11
C LEU A 22 -6.12 -2.77 -21.11
N LEU A 23 -5.29 -2.24 -20.22
CA LEU A 23 -4.60 -3.06 -19.22
C LEU A 23 -5.55 -3.57 -18.14
N THR A 24 -6.50 -2.74 -17.69
CA THR A 24 -7.56 -3.18 -16.77
C THR A 24 -8.34 -4.34 -17.38
N LEU A 25 -8.78 -4.21 -18.64
CA LEU A 25 -9.49 -5.29 -19.34
C LEU A 25 -8.64 -6.56 -19.43
N ALA A 26 -7.37 -6.44 -19.84
CA ALA A 26 -6.47 -7.58 -19.94
C ALA A 26 -6.26 -8.29 -18.59
N TRP A 27 -6.05 -7.52 -17.52
CA TRP A 27 -5.89 -8.06 -16.15
C TRP A 27 -7.18 -8.66 -15.60
N SER A 28 -8.35 -8.04 -15.88
CA SER A 28 -9.65 -8.59 -15.50
C SER A 28 -9.91 -9.94 -16.19
N VAL A 29 -9.59 -10.05 -17.49
CA VAL A 29 -9.72 -11.31 -18.23
C VAL A 29 -8.77 -12.36 -17.68
N GLN A 30 -7.51 -12.00 -17.42
CA GLN A 30 -6.50 -12.91 -16.87
C GLN A 30 -6.88 -13.42 -15.47
N GLY A 31 -7.40 -12.55 -14.62
CA GLY A 31 -7.73 -12.83 -13.22
C GLY A 31 -9.19 -13.22 -12.96
N TRP A 32 -10.00 -13.43 -14.00
CA TRP A 32 -11.47 -13.48 -13.87
C TRP A 32 -11.99 -14.53 -12.88
N ALA A 33 -11.35 -15.71 -12.81
CA ALA A 33 -11.78 -16.78 -11.91
C ALA A 33 -11.77 -16.35 -10.43
N ASN A 34 -10.72 -15.64 -10.00
CA ASN A 34 -10.63 -15.10 -8.64
C ASN A 34 -11.52 -13.85 -8.49
N LEU A 35 -11.45 -12.93 -9.47
CA LEU A 35 -12.12 -11.64 -9.39
C LEU A 35 -13.66 -11.78 -9.37
N SER A 36 -14.22 -12.66 -10.20
CA SER A 36 -15.68 -12.91 -10.27
C SER A 36 -16.28 -13.48 -8.98
N THR A 37 -15.45 -14.03 -8.09
CA THR A 37 -15.83 -14.54 -6.77
C THR A 37 -15.36 -13.61 -5.64
N LEU A 38 -14.87 -12.41 -5.98
CA LEU A 38 -14.35 -11.40 -5.05
C LEU A 38 -13.22 -11.91 -4.15
N ARG A 39 -12.44 -12.90 -4.63
CA ARG A 39 -11.13 -13.21 -4.06
C ARG A 39 -10.15 -12.16 -4.57
N LEU A 40 -9.91 -11.15 -3.76
CA LEU A 40 -9.05 -10.02 -4.11
C LEU A 40 -7.56 -10.38 -3.99
N PRO A 41 -6.64 -9.60 -4.60
CA PRO A 41 -5.24 -10.00 -4.70
C PRO A 41 -4.47 -10.01 -3.38
N ASP A 42 -4.82 -9.13 -2.44
CA ASP A 42 -4.15 -8.99 -1.14
C ASP A 42 -5.14 -9.03 0.04
N THR A 43 -4.63 -9.34 1.24
CA THR A 43 -5.43 -9.36 2.47
C THR A 43 -6.04 -8.01 2.80
N ASP A 44 -5.33 -6.91 2.52
CA ASP A 44 -5.82 -5.56 2.78
C ASP A 44 -6.98 -5.18 1.87
N ASP A 45 -6.96 -5.66 0.62
CA ASP A 45 -8.06 -5.48 -0.32
C ASP A 45 -9.35 -6.11 0.21
N VAL A 46 -9.25 -7.36 0.70
CA VAL A 46 -10.41 -8.12 1.20
C VAL A 46 -10.98 -7.49 2.45
N VAL A 47 -10.14 -7.11 3.41
CA VAL A 47 -10.62 -6.47 4.64
C VAL A 47 -11.18 -5.08 4.35
N ARG A 48 -10.66 -4.36 3.34
CA ARG A 48 -11.29 -3.12 2.89
C ARG A 48 -12.70 -3.34 2.37
N LEU A 49 -12.89 -4.34 1.51
CA LEU A 49 -14.21 -4.67 0.98
C LEU A 49 -15.16 -5.04 2.13
N GLN A 50 -14.70 -5.82 3.10
CA GLN A 50 -15.47 -6.14 4.30
C GLN A 50 -15.84 -4.88 5.10
N GLN A 51 -14.88 -3.98 5.35
CA GLN A 51 -15.10 -2.72 6.04
C GLN A 51 -16.12 -1.80 5.32
N ILE A 52 -16.15 -1.83 3.98
CA ILE A 52 -17.15 -1.11 3.18
C ILE A 52 -18.53 -1.76 3.32
N ARG A 53 -18.61 -3.10 3.24
CA ARG A 53 -19.87 -3.84 3.44
C ARG A 53 -20.47 -3.54 4.80
N ASP A 54 -19.65 -3.58 5.85
CA ASP A 54 -20.09 -3.33 7.22
C ASP A 54 -20.65 -1.90 7.36
N TRP A 55 -19.96 -0.89 6.80
CA TRP A 55 -20.46 0.49 6.78
C TRP A 55 -21.77 0.65 6.03
N LEU A 56 -21.86 0.10 4.81
CA LEU A 56 -23.08 0.16 4.01
C LEU A 56 -24.24 -0.62 4.65
N SER A 57 -23.95 -1.56 5.54
CA SER A 57 -24.94 -2.33 6.32
C SER A 57 -25.32 -1.71 7.67
N GLY A 58 -24.76 -0.53 8.02
CA GLY A 58 -25.17 0.26 9.18
C GLY A 58 -24.12 0.44 10.27
N GLN A 59 -22.89 -0.07 10.10
CA GLN A 59 -21.77 0.29 10.99
C GLN A 59 -21.45 1.78 10.87
N ASP A 60 -21.15 2.44 11.98
CA ASP A 60 -20.87 3.88 11.99
C ASP A 60 -19.65 4.24 11.12
N PHE A 61 -19.65 5.43 10.52
CA PHE A 61 -18.54 5.90 9.68
C PHE A 61 -17.20 5.92 10.43
N GLY A 62 -17.22 6.34 11.70
CA GLY A 62 -16.01 6.36 12.53
C GLY A 62 -15.58 4.98 13.02
N ASP A 63 -16.47 3.99 13.01
CA ASP A 63 -16.17 2.66 13.52
C ASP A 63 -15.41 1.85 12.47
N LEU A 64 -14.14 1.57 12.76
CA LEU A 64 -13.25 0.76 11.93
C LEU A 64 -12.92 -0.59 12.54
N ALA A 65 -13.61 -0.97 13.62
CA ALA A 65 -13.43 -2.28 14.21
C ALA A 65 -13.96 -3.36 13.25
N GLN A 66 -13.13 -4.37 13.01
CA GLN A 66 -13.56 -5.64 12.44
C GLN A 66 -14.10 -6.52 13.57
N HIS A 67 -15.40 -6.42 13.88
CA HIS A 67 -16.00 -7.09 15.05
C HIS A 67 -15.91 -8.63 15.02
N ARG A 68 -15.81 -9.20 13.82
CA ARG A 68 -15.61 -10.64 13.61
C ARG A 68 -14.12 -11.04 13.64
N LEU A 69 -13.19 -10.15 13.94
CA LEU A 69 -11.77 -10.43 13.93
C LEU A 69 -11.11 -10.19 15.30
N GLY A 70 -10.22 -11.09 15.71
CA GLY A 70 -9.36 -10.90 16.88
C GLY A 70 -10.06 -11.18 18.21
N ALA A 71 -9.68 -10.45 19.26
CA ALA A 71 -10.34 -10.48 20.57
C ALA A 71 -11.65 -9.65 20.55
N VAL A 72 -12.53 -9.84 21.54
CA VAL A 72 -13.70 -8.95 21.72
C VAL A 72 -13.20 -7.58 22.21
N PRO A 73 -13.72 -6.44 21.71
CA PRO A 73 -14.91 -6.25 20.86
C PRO A 73 -14.68 -6.36 19.33
N GLY A 74 -13.45 -6.57 18.88
CA GLY A 74 -13.06 -6.60 17.47
C GLY A 74 -11.67 -6.01 17.28
N LEU A 75 -11.16 -6.05 16.05
CA LEU A 75 -9.86 -5.47 15.73
C LEU A 75 -10.00 -4.12 15.02
N GLU A 76 -9.49 -3.06 15.65
CA GLU A 76 -9.42 -1.71 15.08
C GLU A 76 -8.42 -1.64 13.92
N MET A 77 -8.88 -1.23 12.73
CA MET A 77 -8.00 -0.96 11.61
C MET A 77 -7.21 0.34 11.79
N HIS A 78 -6.02 0.42 11.20
CA HIS A 78 -5.06 1.51 11.43
C HIS A 78 -5.18 2.68 10.45
N TRP A 79 -5.83 2.49 9.30
CA TRP A 79 -6.08 3.51 8.29
C TRP A 79 -7.41 4.25 8.51
N SER A 80 -7.69 5.33 7.76
CA SER A 80 -9.00 6.00 7.73
C SER A 80 -9.92 5.45 6.63
N ARG A 81 -11.19 5.90 6.59
CA ARG A 81 -12.15 5.59 5.50
C ARG A 81 -11.94 6.37 4.21
N LEU A 82 -10.92 7.23 4.11
CA LEU A 82 -10.73 8.02 2.89
C LEU A 82 -10.63 7.14 1.61
N PRO A 83 -9.91 5.99 1.60
CA PRO A 83 -9.89 5.09 0.46
C PRO A 83 -11.23 4.40 0.17
N ASP A 84 -12.13 4.32 1.16
CA ASP A 84 -13.40 3.59 1.05
C ASP A 84 -14.48 4.40 0.33
N LEU A 85 -14.38 5.73 0.33
CA LEU A 85 -15.45 6.62 -0.13
C LEU A 85 -15.88 6.34 -1.57
N VAL A 86 -14.92 6.17 -2.49
CA VAL A 86 -15.22 5.95 -3.91
C VAL A 86 -15.73 4.53 -4.16
N PRO A 87 -15.07 3.46 -3.70
CA PRO A 87 -15.63 2.10 -3.78
C PRO A 87 -17.03 1.98 -3.16
N ALA A 88 -17.26 2.54 -1.97
CA ALA A 88 -18.56 2.50 -1.31
C ALA A 88 -19.63 3.25 -2.13
N GLY A 89 -19.29 4.41 -2.68
CA GLY A 89 -20.19 5.15 -3.58
C GLY A 89 -20.56 4.36 -4.84
N LEU A 90 -19.59 3.70 -5.46
CA LEU A 90 -19.83 2.82 -6.62
C LEU A 90 -20.76 1.66 -6.24
N ILE A 91 -20.50 0.98 -5.12
CA ILE A 91 -21.34 -0.12 -4.63
C ILE A 91 -22.76 0.37 -4.36
N TYR A 92 -22.91 1.47 -3.62
CA TYR A 92 -24.20 2.03 -3.25
C TYR A 92 -25.05 2.41 -4.47
N ILE A 93 -24.45 3.10 -5.45
CA ILE A 93 -25.15 3.58 -6.65
C ILE A 93 -25.53 2.42 -7.58
N LEU A 94 -24.65 1.41 -7.72
CA LEU A 94 -24.85 0.32 -8.68
C LEU A 94 -25.67 -0.85 -8.12
N SER A 95 -25.73 -1.02 -6.78
CA SER A 95 -26.45 -2.14 -6.15
C SER A 95 -27.92 -2.25 -6.57
N PRO A 96 -28.71 -1.16 -6.66
CA PRO A 96 -30.11 -1.24 -7.11
C PRO A 96 -30.27 -1.73 -8.56
N LEU A 97 -29.25 -1.55 -9.40
CA LEU A 97 -29.28 -1.88 -10.83
C LEU A 97 -28.70 -3.26 -11.13
N LEU A 98 -27.61 -3.63 -10.46
CA LEU A 98 -26.82 -4.83 -10.77
C LEU A 98 -26.96 -5.94 -9.70
N GLY A 99 -27.50 -5.61 -8.52
CA GLY A 99 -27.38 -6.44 -7.32
C GLY A 99 -26.04 -6.23 -6.60
N ALA A 100 -25.98 -6.62 -5.32
CA ALA A 100 -24.83 -6.37 -4.45
C ALA A 100 -23.51 -6.93 -5.00
N HIS A 101 -23.49 -8.22 -5.38
CA HIS A 101 -22.28 -8.88 -5.88
C HIS A 101 -21.70 -8.22 -7.14
N ALA A 102 -22.54 -7.90 -8.12
CA ALA A 102 -22.09 -7.27 -9.36
C ALA A 102 -21.69 -5.79 -9.15
N ALA A 103 -22.31 -5.10 -8.19
CA ALA A 103 -21.91 -3.75 -7.80
C ALA A 103 -20.54 -3.73 -7.11
N GLU A 104 -20.27 -4.68 -6.21
CA GLU A 104 -18.94 -4.89 -5.61
C GLU A 104 -17.90 -5.23 -6.68
N LEU A 105 -18.22 -6.16 -7.59
CA LEU A 105 -17.36 -6.52 -8.70
C LEU A 105 -17.02 -5.31 -9.59
N ALA A 106 -18.02 -4.46 -9.89
CA ALA A 106 -17.80 -3.23 -10.63
C ALA A 106 -16.90 -2.26 -9.86
N ALA A 107 -17.10 -2.08 -8.56
CA ALA A 107 -16.29 -1.19 -7.73
C ALA A 107 -14.82 -1.64 -7.67
N VAL A 108 -14.56 -2.93 -7.46
CA VAL A 108 -13.19 -3.47 -7.39
C VAL A 108 -12.46 -3.46 -8.74
N ILE A 109 -13.16 -3.26 -9.85
CA ILE A 109 -12.57 -3.06 -11.19
C ILE A 109 -12.38 -1.57 -11.49
N LEU A 110 -13.44 -0.78 -11.31
CA LEU A 110 -13.47 0.62 -11.74
C LEU A 110 -12.60 1.52 -10.85
N TRP A 111 -12.53 1.24 -9.55
CA TRP A 111 -11.74 2.07 -8.65
C TRP A 111 -10.24 2.01 -8.94
N PRO A 112 -9.57 0.83 -8.97
CA PRO A 112 -8.15 0.75 -9.32
C PRO A 112 -7.86 1.26 -10.73
N ALA A 113 -8.77 1.04 -11.69
CA ALA A 113 -8.65 1.56 -13.06
C ALA A 113 -8.64 3.09 -13.11
N SER A 114 -9.50 3.73 -12.31
CA SER A 114 -9.56 5.20 -12.21
C SER A 114 -8.30 5.79 -11.59
N LEU A 115 -7.76 5.13 -10.54
CA LEU A 115 -6.49 5.49 -9.93
C LEU A 115 -5.33 5.33 -10.92
N PHE A 116 -5.34 4.26 -11.71
CA PHE A 116 -4.32 4.04 -12.72
C PHE A 116 -4.33 5.12 -13.80
N ALA A 117 -5.51 5.45 -14.33
CA ALA A 117 -5.66 6.52 -15.31
C ALA A 117 -5.16 7.87 -14.73
N ALA A 118 -5.50 8.17 -13.47
CA ALA A 118 -5.00 9.35 -12.77
C ALA A 118 -3.46 9.33 -12.62
N ALA A 119 -2.87 8.20 -12.24
CA ALA A 119 -1.43 8.04 -12.13
C ALA A 119 -0.72 8.26 -13.47
N LEU A 120 -1.21 7.64 -14.56
CA LEU A 120 -0.67 7.82 -15.91
C LEU A 120 -0.76 9.28 -16.38
N ALA A 121 -1.90 9.94 -16.15
CA ALA A 121 -2.08 11.35 -16.48
C ALA A 121 -1.16 12.28 -15.67
N LEU A 122 -0.94 11.99 -14.39
CA LEU A 122 -0.03 12.76 -13.54
C LEU A 122 1.43 12.56 -13.96
N VAL A 123 1.85 11.33 -14.28
CA VAL A 123 3.20 11.06 -14.81
C VAL A 123 3.41 11.77 -16.14
N ALA A 124 2.42 11.75 -17.04
CA ALA A 124 2.44 12.52 -18.28
C ALA A 124 2.59 14.04 -18.00
N GLY A 125 1.84 14.55 -17.02
CA GLY A 125 1.93 15.93 -16.57
C GLY A 125 3.31 16.31 -15.99
N ILE A 126 3.93 15.41 -15.22
CA ILE A 126 5.28 15.59 -14.68
C ILE A 126 6.30 15.62 -15.84
N ALA A 127 6.21 14.67 -16.77
CA ALA A 127 7.08 14.64 -17.94
C ALA A 127 6.96 15.93 -18.77
N ARG A 128 5.73 16.43 -18.97
CA ARG A 128 5.49 17.71 -19.64
C ARG A 128 6.15 18.88 -18.89
N ALA A 129 6.04 18.90 -17.57
CA ALA A 129 6.68 19.93 -16.74
C ALA A 129 8.21 19.87 -16.78
N LEU A 130 8.79 18.73 -17.16
CA LEU A 130 10.22 18.53 -17.40
C LEU A 130 10.63 18.75 -18.86
N GLY A 131 9.68 19.08 -19.76
CA GLY A 131 9.94 19.23 -21.19
C GLY A 131 10.12 17.91 -21.95
N VAL A 132 9.62 16.80 -21.40
CA VAL A 132 9.70 15.46 -21.99
C VAL A 132 8.36 15.07 -22.62
N SER A 133 8.40 14.11 -23.56
CA SER A 133 7.20 13.54 -24.19
C SER A 133 6.27 12.88 -23.15
N ALA A 134 5.14 13.54 -22.91
CA ALA A 134 4.12 13.12 -21.97
C ALA A 134 3.44 11.76 -22.32
N PRO A 135 2.98 11.51 -23.58
CA PRO A 135 2.39 10.21 -23.92
C PRO A 135 3.41 9.06 -23.85
N LEU A 136 4.69 9.32 -24.13
CA LEU A 136 5.73 8.32 -23.97
C LEU A 136 6.00 7.99 -22.50
N ALA A 137 6.00 8.99 -21.62
CA ALA A 137 6.13 8.77 -20.18
C ALA A 137 4.93 8.00 -19.61
N ALA A 138 3.70 8.29 -20.08
CA ALA A 138 2.52 7.49 -19.72
C ALA A 138 2.65 6.03 -20.18
N LEU A 139 3.11 5.79 -21.41
CA LEU A 139 3.36 4.44 -21.91
C LEU A 139 4.40 3.69 -21.08
N VAL A 140 5.53 4.33 -20.73
CA VAL A 140 6.54 3.72 -19.87
C VAL A 140 5.99 3.45 -18.47
N ALA A 141 5.17 4.35 -17.92
CA ALA A 141 4.49 4.15 -16.64
C ALA A 141 3.50 2.98 -16.66
N ALA A 142 2.83 2.76 -17.79
CA ALA A 142 1.93 1.62 -17.97
C ALA A 142 2.65 0.26 -17.96
N LEU A 143 3.97 0.26 -18.13
CA LEU A 143 4.85 -0.92 -18.06
C LEU A 143 5.67 -0.97 -16.77
N ALA A 144 5.43 -0.06 -15.83
CA ALA A 144 6.31 0.18 -14.68
C ALA A 144 6.07 -0.80 -13.52
N TYR A 145 6.47 -2.05 -13.67
CA TYR A 145 6.57 -2.98 -12.53
C TYR A 145 7.63 -2.48 -11.51
N PRO A 146 7.40 -2.63 -10.18
CA PRO A 146 6.21 -3.20 -9.55
C PRO A 146 5.05 -2.22 -9.37
N ALA A 147 5.19 -0.93 -9.68
CA ALA A 147 4.13 0.08 -9.47
C ALA A 147 2.79 -0.29 -10.10
N THR A 148 2.78 -0.91 -11.29
CA THR A 148 1.54 -1.33 -11.97
C THR A 148 0.72 -2.35 -11.18
N THR A 149 1.35 -3.13 -10.29
CA THR A 149 0.63 -4.14 -9.49
C THR A 149 -0.28 -3.53 -8.43
N LEU A 150 -0.13 -2.24 -8.11
CA LEU A 150 -1.02 -1.51 -7.19
C LEU A 150 -2.35 -1.09 -7.83
N PHE A 151 -2.48 -1.26 -9.14
CA PHE A 151 -3.62 -0.77 -9.92
C PHE A 151 -4.39 -1.88 -10.63
N VAL A 152 -4.01 -3.14 -10.43
CA VAL A 152 -4.71 -4.26 -11.06
C VAL A 152 -6.11 -4.40 -10.46
N PRO A 153 -7.11 -4.90 -11.22
CA PRO A 153 -8.45 -5.16 -10.71
C PRO A 153 -8.42 -5.97 -9.41
N GLY A 154 -9.21 -5.53 -8.44
CA GLY A 154 -9.22 -6.08 -7.10
C GLY A 154 -8.33 -5.35 -6.09
N ARG A 155 -7.34 -4.55 -6.53
CA ARG A 155 -6.45 -3.77 -5.63
C ARG A 155 -7.13 -2.50 -5.12
N ILE A 156 -8.12 -2.65 -4.25
CA ILE A 156 -8.86 -1.53 -3.65
C ILE A 156 -8.21 -0.97 -2.39
N ASP A 157 -7.11 -1.57 -1.95
CA ASP A 157 -6.28 -1.08 -0.86
C ASP A 157 -5.68 0.33 -1.15
N HIS A 158 -5.10 0.94 -0.12
CA HIS A 158 -4.72 2.34 -0.07
C HIS A 158 -3.50 2.72 -0.90
N HIS A 159 -2.60 1.79 -1.20
CA HIS A 159 -1.33 2.09 -1.85
C HIS A 159 -1.52 2.82 -3.20
N GLY A 160 -2.49 2.41 -4.02
CA GLY A 160 -2.78 3.05 -5.30
C GLY A 160 -3.17 4.52 -5.16
N LEU A 161 -4.03 4.84 -4.18
CA LEU A 161 -4.44 6.21 -3.90
C LEU A 161 -3.28 7.04 -3.34
N GLN A 162 -2.48 6.49 -2.42
CA GLN A 162 -1.28 7.18 -1.92
C GLN A 162 -0.29 7.49 -3.05
N MET A 163 -0.10 6.59 -4.01
CA MET A 163 0.77 6.86 -5.17
C MET A 163 0.24 8.00 -6.04
N VAL A 164 -1.08 8.08 -6.26
CA VAL A 164 -1.70 9.21 -6.97
C VAL A 164 -1.48 10.52 -6.22
N LEU A 165 -1.69 10.54 -4.90
CA LEU A 165 -1.48 11.73 -4.05
C LEU A 165 0.00 12.15 -3.97
N LEU A 166 0.91 11.18 -3.94
CA LEU A 166 2.36 11.41 -4.07
C LEU A 166 2.69 12.05 -5.43
N LEU A 167 2.11 11.55 -6.52
CA LEU A 167 2.32 12.12 -7.86
C LEU A 167 1.76 13.54 -7.98
N VAL A 168 0.64 13.87 -7.33
CA VAL A 168 0.16 15.26 -7.21
C VAL A 168 1.19 16.12 -6.50
N THR A 169 1.72 15.65 -5.37
CA THR A 169 2.77 16.37 -4.61
C THR A 169 4.05 16.55 -5.45
N ALA A 170 4.49 15.51 -6.17
CA ALA A 170 5.64 15.55 -7.06
C ALA A 170 5.42 16.54 -8.22
N ARG A 171 4.22 16.55 -8.82
CA ARG A 171 3.82 17.49 -9.88
C ARG A 171 3.95 18.94 -9.43
N VAL A 172 3.54 19.25 -8.20
CA VAL A 172 3.65 20.60 -7.60
C VAL A 172 5.10 20.96 -7.27
N ALA A 173 5.86 20.01 -6.71
CA ALA A 173 7.27 20.17 -6.39
C ALA A 173 8.11 20.43 -7.66
N ILE A 174 7.81 19.74 -8.77
CA ILE A 174 8.52 19.84 -10.06
C ILE A 174 8.02 21.03 -10.89
N GLY A 175 6.71 21.25 -10.98
CA GLY A 175 6.12 22.22 -11.90
C GLY A 175 4.71 22.64 -11.55
N GLY A 176 4.58 23.61 -10.64
CA GLY A 176 3.34 24.34 -10.37
C GLY A 176 3.63 25.55 -9.49
N ARG A 177 3.56 26.77 -10.02
CA ARG A 177 3.97 27.99 -9.27
C ARG A 177 2.80 28.72 -8.62
N SER A 178 1.57 28.31 -8.91
CA SER A 178 0.34 28.98 -8.46
C SER A 178 -0.07 28.56 -7.06
N LEU A 179 -0.90 29.39 -6.43
CA LEU A 179 -1.57 29.09 -5.16
C LEU A 179 -2.44 27.84 -5.25
N ALA A 180 -3.24 27.70 -6.31
CA ALA A 180 -4.07 26.52 -6.52
C ALA A 180 -3.25 25.22 -6.64
N ALA A 181 -2.12 25.27 -7.37
CA ALA A 181 -1.22 24.11 -7.47
C ALA A 181 -0.61 23.78 -6.10
N GLY A 182 -0.15 24.79 -5.35
CA GLY A 182 0.31 24.63 -3.98
C GLY A 182 -0.75 23.94 -3.11
N ALA A 183 -1.97 24.46 -3.10
CA ALA A 183 -3.08 23.95 -2.30
C ALA A 183 -3.40 22.49 -2.64
N ALA A 184 -3.41 22.12 -3.92
CA ALA A 184 -3.56 20.73 -4.33
C ALA A 184 -2.47 19.82 -3.75
N GLY A 185 -1.20 20.28 -3.72
CA GLY A 185 -0.10 19.53 -3.11
C GLY A 185 -0.22 19.40 -1.58
N GLY A 186 -0.68 20.45 -0.90
CA GLY A 186 -0.90 20.44 0.55
C GLY A 186 -2.05 19.52 0.96
N VAL A 187 -3.17 19.61 0.24
CA VAL A 187 -4.33 18.71 0.40
C VAL A 187 -3.93 17.27 0.11
N ALA A 188 -3.18 17.03 -0.98
CA ALA A 188 -2.72 15.68 -1.32
C ALA A 188 -1.79 15.10 -0.24
N THR A 189 -0.91 15.91 0.33
CA THR A 189 -0.04 15.50 1.45
C THR A 189 -0.86 15.11 2.68
N ALA A 190 -1.82 15.95 3.08
CA ALA A 190 -2.70 15.67 4.23
C ALA A 190 -3.56 14.41 4.00
N ALA A 191 -4.15 14.29 2.81
CA ALA A 191 -4.95 13.13 2.43
C ALA A 191 -4.13 11.83 2.46
N SER A 192 -2.89 11.86 1.97
CA SER A 192 -2.03 10.67 1.97
C SER A 192 -1.64 10.26 3.39
N LEU A 193 -1.38 11.22 4.29
CA LEU A 193 -1.14 10.95 5.71
C LEU A 193 -2.39 10.45 6.44
N ALA A 194 -3.59 10.91 6.04
CA ALA A 194 -4.85 10.41 6.60
C ALA A 194 -5.09 8.93 6.26
N ILE A 195 -4.48 8.47 5.17
CA ILE A 195 -4.59 7.10 4.70
C ILE A 195 -3.60 6.19 5.44
N GLY A 196 -2.34 6.58 5.52
CA GLY A 196 -1.27 5.79 6.12
C GLY A 196 0.09 6.51 6.11
N ILE A 197 1.09 5.95 6.79
CA ILE A 197 2.41 6.59 7.01
C ILE A 197 3.49 6.16 6.01
N GLU A 198 3.20 5.18 5.16
CA GLU A 198 4.13 4.50 4.25
C GLU A 198 4.82 5.48 3.31
N THR A 199 4.08 6.51 2.87
CA THR A 199 4.55 7.56 1.97
C THR A 199 5.07 8.80 2.69
N ALA A 200 5.00 8.88 4.03
CA ALA A 200 5.36 10.07 4.79
C ALA A 200 6.79 10.59 4.48
N PRO A 201 7.83 9.75 4.34
CA PRO A 201 9.17 10.24 4.00
C PRO A 201 9.23 10.90 2.62
N LEU A 202 8.52 10.36 1.63
CA LEU A 202 8.43 10.93 0.28
C LEU A 202 7.65 12.24 0.27
N LEU A 203 6.56 12.33 1.03
CA LEU A 203 5.77 13.54 1.18
C LEU A 203 6.56 14.65 1.89
N ALA A 204 7.32 14.30 2.93
CA ALA A 204 8.20 15.22 3.64
C ALA A 204 9.26 15.81 2.70
N VAL A 205 9.90 14.98 1.87
CA VAL A 205 10.85 15.45 0.85
C VAL A 205 10.14 16.27 -0.23
N GLY A 206 8.93 15.90 -0.65
CA GLY A 206 8.12 16.69 -1.58
C GLY A 206 7.83 18.11 -1.04
N GLY A 207 7.40 18.22 0.21
CA GLY A 207 7.19 19.49 0.90
C GLY A 207 8.49 20.28 1.08
N ALA A 208 9.59 19.61 1.45
CA ALA A 208 10.90 20.24 1.56
C ALA A 208 11.37 20.81 0.20
N VAL A 209 11.13 20.11 -0.90
CA VAL A 209 11.43 20.63 -2.26
C VAL A 209 10.58 21.88 -2.56
N VAL A 210 9.29 21.91 -2.20
CA VAL A 210 8.45 23.11 -2.36
C VAL A 210 9.06 24.31 -1.62
N VAL A 211 9.52 24.10 -0.38
CA VAL A 211 10.15 25.13 0.46
C VAL A 211 11.51 25.56 -0.09
N ILE A 212 12.40 24.62 -0.42
CA ILE A 212 13.74 24.90 -0.97
C ILE A 212 13.63 25.69 -2.27
N ARG A 213 12.70 25.29 -3.15
CA ARG A 213 12.46 26.03 -4.38
C ARG A 213 11.91 27.42 -4.12
N TRP A 214 11.04 27.62 -3.12
CA TRP A 214 10.65 28.97 -2.72
C TRP A 214 11.83 29.80 -2.21
N ALA A 215 12.74 29.19 -1.43
CA ALA A 215 13.94 29.90 -0.97
C ALA A 215 14.78 30.41 -2.15
N ILE A 216 14.88 29.63 -3.23
CA ILE A 216 15.59 30.00 -4.47
C ILE A 216 14.76 30.98 -5.33
N ASP A 217 13.54 30.59 -5.70
CA ASP A 217 12.64 31.30 -6.64
C ASP A 217 12.10 32.64 -6.06
N GLY A 218 12.14 32.81 -4.74
CA GLY A 218 11.62 33.99 -4.04
C GLY A 218 10.14 34.24 -4.31
N ARG A 219 9.79 35.48 -4.71
CA ARG A 219 8.40 35.90 -4.96
C ARG A 219 7.70 35.05 -6.01
N GLU A 220 8.42 34.54 -7.00
CA GLU A 220 7.83 33.69 -8.04
C GLU A 220 7.45 32.29 -7.52
N GLY A 221 8.00 31.87 -6.37
CA GLY A 221 7.64 30.63 -5.68
C GLY A 221 6.63 30.82 -4.54
N GLN A 222 6.30 32.08 -4.20
CA GLN A 222 5.48 32.43 -3.05
C GLN A 222 4.07 31.84 -3.13
N GLY A 223 3.43 31.92 -4.31
CA GLY A 223 2.09 31.39 -4.52
C GLY A 223 2.03 29.89 -4.22
N ARG A 224 2.95 29.10 -4.78
CA ARG A 224 3.07 27.66 -4.50
C ARG A 224 3.23 27.36 -3.00
N LEU A 225 4.16 28.04 -2.32
CA LEU A 225 4.41 27.79 -0.90
C LEU A 225 3.18 28.15 -0.04
N ALA A 226 2.59 29.32 -0.26
CA ALA A 226 1.40 29.76 0.49
C ALA A 226 0.22 28.82 0.26
N GLY A 227 -0.02 28.42 -1.00
CA GLY A 227 -1.04 27.42 -1.32
C GLY A 227 -0.78 26.10 -0.61
N TYR A 228 0.45 25.58 -0.68
CA TYR A 228 0.83 24.32 -0.03
C TYR A 228 0.62 24.38 1.48
N ALA A 229 1.07 25.45 2.12
CA ALA A 229 0.90 25.65 3.55
C ALA A 229 -0.57 25.69 3.98
N VAL A 230 -1.39 26.54 3.33
CA VAL A 230 -2.80 26.69 3.66
C VAL A 230 -3.57 25.39 3.37
N GLY A 231 -3.32 24.77 2.21
CA GLY A 231 -3.94 23.49 1.86
C GLY A 231 -3.60 22.39 2.85
N LEU A 232 -2.33 22.28 3.26
CA LEU A 232 -1.89 21.29 4.24
C LEU A 232 -2.53 21.51 5.61
N VAL A 233 -2.45 22.73 6.17
CA VAL A 233 -2.99 23.03 7.50
C VAL A 233 -4.52 22.83 7.54
N LEU A 234 -5.25 23.37 6.56
CA LEU A 234 -6.70 23.24 6.53
C LEU A 234 -7.15 21.80 6.30
N ALA A 235 -6.47 21.05 5.41
CA ALA A 235 -6.81 19.65 5.17
C ALA A 235 -6.51 18.75 6.37
N LEU A 236 -5.38 18.97 7.08
CA LEU A 236 -5.08 18.26 8.33
C LEU A 236 -6.15 18.55 9.40
N ALA A 237 -6.54 19.81 9.57
CA ALA A 237 -7.59 20.19 10.51
C ALA A 237 -8.93 19.55 10.14
N ALA A 238 -9.35 19.64 8.88
CA ALA A 238 -10.59 19.04 8.39
C ALA A 238 -10.62 17.52 8.56
N ALA A 239 -9.55 16.82 8.18
CA ALA A 239 -9.45 15.38 8.32
C ALA A 239 -9.51 14.91 9.79
N SER A 240 -8.94 15.67 10.73
CA SER A 240 -8.99 15.35 12.17
C SER A 240 -10.41 15.29 12.76
N VAL A 241 -11.38 15.89 12.06
CA VAL A 241 -12.80 15.92 12.41
C VAL A 241 -13.57 14.97 11.50
N ALA A 242 -13.45 15.13 10.18
CA ALA A 242 -14.27 14.43 9.20
C ALA A 242 -13.91 12.96 9.03
N LEU A 243 -12.67 12.55 9.31
CA LEU A 243 -12.19 11.18 9.14
C LEU A 243 -11.89 10.48 10.47
N ARG A 244 -12.17 11.13 11.61
CA ARG A 244 -11.86 10.58 12.95
C ARG A 244 -12.47 9.20 13.12
N THR A 245 -11.65 8.26 13.57
CA THR A 245 -12.02 6.85 13.73
C THR A 245 -12.09 6.46 15.22
N SER A 246 -12.71 5.32 15.51
CA SER A 246 -12.68 4.62 16.81
C SER A 246 -11.24 4.37 17.28
N GLY A 247 -10.33 4.08 16.35
CA GLY A 247 -8.89 3.91 16.59
C GLY A 247 -8.08 5.19 16.81
N TRP A 248 -8.68 6.39 16.81
CA TRP A 248 -7.95 7.67 16.92
C TRP A 248 -7.04 7.78 18.15
N GLY A 249 -7.48 7.22 19.28
CA GLY A 249 -6.76 7.25 20.55
C GLY A 249 -5.68 6.17 20.71
N TRP A 250 -5.44 5.35 19.68
CA TRP A 250 -4.43 4.29 19.74
C TRP A 250 -3.03 4.85 20.07
N PRO A 251 -2.29 4.28 21.04
CA PRO A 251 -0.99 4.80 21.50
C PRO A 251 0.18 4.46 20.56
N GLY A 252 -0.08 4.38 19.25
CA GLY A 252 0.91 4.09 18.20
C GLY A 252 0.90 5.16 17.11
N CYS A 253 2.02 5.28 16.40
CA CYS A 253 2.16 6.15 15.23
C CYS A 253 2.27 5.28 13.97
N ASP A 254 1.27 4.43 13.77
CA ASP A 254 1.21 3.35 12.78
C ASP A 254 0.16 3.58 11.68
N GLY A 255 -0.51 4.73 11.70
CA GLY A 255 -1.62 5.06 10.81
C GLY A 255 -2.33 6.34 11.23
N PHE A 256 -3.64 6.40 11.05
CA PHE A 256 -4.44 7.59 11.34
C PHE A 256 -4.78 7.75 12.84
N THR A 257 -3.77 8.11 13.64
CA THR A 257 -3.87 8.28 15.10
C THR A 257 -3.58 9.72 15.56
N ALA A 258 -4.02 10.04 16.77
CA ALA A 258 -3.75 11.32 17.42
C ALA A 258 -2.25 11.62 17.60
N GLU A 259 -1.41 10.59 17.73
CA GLU A 259 0.05 10.70 17.80
C GLU A 259 0.61 11.26 16.49
N LEU A 260 0.37 10.57 15.35
CA LEU A 260 0.80 11.07 14.04
C LEU A 260 0.22 12.47 13.75
N TRP A 261 -1.05 12.70 14.09
CA TRP A 261 -1.72 13.94 13.74
C TRP A 261 -1.21 15.17 14.49
N ARG A 262 -0.71 15.00 15.72
CA ARG A 262 -0.03 16.07 16.46
C ARG A 262 1.29 16.44 15.77
N ALA A 263 2.10 15.44 15.42
CA ALA A 263 3.34 15.66 14.69
C ALA A 263 3.10 16.35 13.34
N ALA A 264 2.14 15.86 12.56
CA ALA A 264 1.82 16.38 11.22
C ALA A 264 1.32 17.83 11.26
N GLN A 265 0.40 18.15 12.18
CA GLN A 265 -0.11 19.52 12.33
C GLN A 265 0.98 20.49 12.78
N PHE A 266 1.82 20.08 13.74
CA PHE A 266 2.94 20.92 14.18
C PHE A 266 3.94 21.15 13.05
N ALA A 267 4.31 20.09 12.31
CA ALA A 267 5.19 20.21 11.14
C ALA A 267 4.60 21.09 10.04
N ALA A 268 3.27 21.08 9.84
CA ALA A 268 2.59 21.91 8.86
C ALA A 268 2.65 23.42 9.16
N LEU A 269 2.96 23.81 10.41
CA LEU A 269 3.22 25.22 10.75
C LEU A 269 4.49 25.76 10.10
N ALA A 270 5.46 24.89 9.75
CA ALA A 270 6.70 25.31 9.10
C ALA A 270 6.49 25.99 7.74
N PRO A 271 5.87 25.33 6.73
CA PRO A 271 5.62 25.99 5.45
C PRO A 271 4.68 27.20 5.61
N LEU A 272 3.78 27.22 6.60
CA LEU A 272 2.92 28.37 6.89
C LEU A 272 3.72 29.57 7.41
N ALA A 273 4.57 29.37 8.40
CA ALA A 273 5.44 30.42 8.94
C ALA A 273 6.38 30.98 7.85
N LEU A 274 6.94 30.11 7.01
CA LEU A 274 7.79 30.53 5.88
C LEU A 274 7.00 31.28 4.80
N ALA A 275 5.75 30.88 4.52
CA ALA A 275 4.88 31.62 3.62
C ALA A 275 4.62 33.05 4.15
N ILE A 276 4.34 33.21 5.44
CA ILE A 276 4.13 34.54 6.06
C ILE A 276 5.42 35.36 6.01
N LEU A 277 6.57 34.77 6.38
CA LEU A 277 7.88 35.42 6.34
C LEU A 277 8.30 35.84 4.92
N GLY A 278 7.83 35.15 3.89
CA GLY A 278 8.18 35.44 2.49
C GLY A 278 7.84 36.84 2.01
N PHE A 279 6.88 37.52 2.64
CA PHE A 279 6.59 38.92 2.35
C PHE A 279 7.66 39.88 2.85
N ALA A 280 8.42 39.49 3.88
CA ALA A 280 9.46 40.29 4.52
C ALA A 280 10.90 39.79 4.27
N ALA A 281 11.08 38.69 3.53
CA ALA A 281 12.39 38.05 3.31
C ALA A 281 12.98 38.38 1.91
N PRO A 282 13.81 39.45 1.78
CA PRO A 282 14.20 39.98 0.47
C PRO A 282 15.22 39.11 -0.28
N SER A 283 16.09 38.39 0.44
CA SER A 283 17.22 37.67 -0.17
C SER A 283 17.14 36.15 0.01
N VAL A 284 17.78 35.42 -0.91
CA VAL A 284 17.92 33.95 -0.82
C VAL A 284 18.59 33.52 0.48
N ARG A 285 19.60 34.28 0.96
CA ARG A 285 20.29 33.98 2.22
C ARG A 285 19.32 34.00 3.42
N VAL A 286 18.48 35.03 3.52
CA VAL A 286 17.49 35.14 4.60
C VAL A 286 16.47 33.99 4.52
N ARG A 287 15.96 33.69 3.33
CA ARG A 287 15.02 32.58 3.14
C ARG A 287 15.63 31.21 3.47
N SER A 288 16.88 30.98 3.11
CA SER A 288 17.60 29.74 3.45
C SER A 288 17.85 29.59 4.95
N ILE A 289 18.26 30.66 5.63
CA ILE A 289 18.44 30.64 7.10
C ILE A 289 17.09 30.41 7.79
N ALA A 290 16.04 31.12 7.38
CA ALA A 290 14.70 30.92 7.93
C ALA A 290 14.21 29.49 7.70
N THR A 291 14.43 28.94 6.50
CA THR A 291 14.09 27.55 6.18
C THR A 291 14.80 26.57 7.10
N ALA A 292 16.10 26.75 7.35
CA ALA A 292 16.87 25.88 8.23
C ALA A 292 16.36 25.95 9.68
N ILE A 293 16.18 27.17 10.23
CA ILE A 293 15.71 27.37 11.61
C ILE A 293 14.31 26.80 11.81
N VAL A 294 13.36 27.16 10.93
CA VAL A 294 11.97 26.70 11.02
C VAL A 294 11.88 25.19 10.78
N GLY A 295 12.69 24.65 9.87
CA GLY A 295 12.76 23.21 9.62
C GLY A 295 13.25 22.42 10.83
N VAL A 296 14.34 22.86 11.48
CA VAL A 296 14.84 22.23 12.71
C VAL A 296 13.81 22.34 13.82
N ALA A 297 13.23 23.52 14.06
CA ALA A 297 12.22 23.72 15.08
C ALA A 297 10.99 22.82 14.86
N ALA A 298 10.53 22.69 13.62
CA ALA A 298 9.40 21.84 13.26
C ALA A 298 9.69 20.36 13.44
N ALA A 299 10.86 19.89 13.00
CA ALA A 299 11.28 18.50 13.18
C ALA A 299 11.44 18.14 14.67
N SER A 300 12.16 18.97 15.43
CA SER A 300 12.36 18.76 16.87
C SER A 300 11.06 18.84 17.65
N GLY A 301 10.18 19.79 17.34
CA GLY A 301 8.89 19.92 18.03
C GLY A 301 7.91 18.80 17.66
N ALA A 302 7.85 18.39 16.38
CA ALA A 302 7.03 17.25 15.97
C ALA A 302 7.49 15.95 16.68
N LEU A 303 8.81 15.74 16.79
CA LEU A 303 9.36 14.60 17.50
C LEU A 303 9.12 14.68 19.02
N ALA A 304 9.23 15.85 19.63
CA ALA A 304 8.97 16.04 21.05
C ALA A 304 7.49 15.81 21.41
N LEU A 305 6.57 16.20 20.51
CA LEU A 305 5.13 15.99 20.68
C LEU A 305 4.71 14.54 20.43
N SER A 306 5.48 13.81 19.63
CA SER A 306 5.11 12.48 19.15
C SER A 306 6.32 11.55 18.99
N PRO A 307 7.01 11.22 20.09
CA PRO A 307 8.22 10.39 20.04
C PRO A 307 7.93 8.96 19.54
N GLY A 308 6.69 8.48 19.67
CA GLY A 308 6.28 7.16 19.18
C GLY A 308 6.42 7.00 17.66
N CYS A 309 6.46 8.10 16.90
CA CYS A 309 6.67 8.07 15.46
C CYS A 309 8.07 7.61 15.02
N LEU A 310 9.04 7.52 15.94
CA LEU A 310 10.33 6.87 15.66
C LEU A 310 10.23 5.35 15.65
N GLN A 311 9.19 4.78 16.25
CA GLN A 311 8.95 3.34 16.33
C GLN A 311 7.48 3.04 15.98
N PRO A 312 7.07 3.19 14.71
CA PRO A 312 5.68 2.96 14.28
C PRO A 312 5.12 1.61 14.73
N TYR A 313 5.95 0.57 14.72
CA TYR A 313 5.59 -0.79 15.14
C TYR A 313 6.04 -1.12 16.58
N GLY A 314 6.36 -0.12 17.41
CA GLY A 314 6.86 -0.34 18.78
C GLY A 314 5.84 -0.99 19.74
N GLN A 315 4.56 -1.02 19.35
CA GLN A 315 3.49 -1.67 20.11
C GLN A 315 3.27 -3.15 19.70
N VAL A 316 4.00 -3.65 18.71
CA VAL A 316 3.93 -5.05 18.29
C VAL A 316 4.69 -5.93 19.27
N ASP A 317 4.10 -7.04 19.70
CA ASP A 317 4.77 -7.99 20.60
C ASP A 317 6.07 -8.52 19.96
N PRO A 318 7.17 -8.64 20.72
CA PRO A 318 8.44 -9.11 20.17
C PRO A 318 8.37 -10.47 19.47
N LEU A 319 7.55 -11.40 19.97
CA LEU A 319 7.35 -12.72 19.35
C LEU A 319 6.70 -12.56 17.97
N LEU A 320 5.70 -11.70 17.86
CA LEU A 320 4.99 -11.45 16.62
C LEU A 320 5.88 -10.67 15.62
N ALA A 321 6.70 -9.75 16.12
CA ALA A 321 7.68 -9.03 15.32
C ALA A 321 8.70 -9.99 14.68
N GLU A 322 9.20 -10.95 15.44
CA GLU A 322 10.19 -11.94 14.98
C GLU A 322 9.57 -12.99 14.04
N LEU A 323 8.45 -13.60 14.42
CA LEU A 323 7.89 -14.74 13.69
C LEU A 323 7.05 -14.33 12.47
N TRP A 324 6.39 -13.17 12.51
CA TRP A 324 5.51 -12.72 11.42
C TRP A 324 6.01 -11.46 10.73
N LEU A 325 6.17 -10.34 11.44
CA LEU A 325 6.45 -9.04 10.80
C LEU A 325 7.77 -9.05 10.02
N ALA A 326 8.80 -9.69 10.58
CA ALA A 326 10.10 -9.88 9.93
C ALA A 326 10.07 -10.83 8.72
N ASN A 327 8.93 -11.47 8.42
CA ASN A 327 8.74 -12.37 7.28
C ASN A 327 7.72 -11.83 6.26
N VAL A 328 7.15 -10.65 6.48
CA VAL A 328 6.27 -9.99 5.50
C VAL A 328 7.09 -9.60 4.28
N ALA A 329 6.72 -10.11 3.10
CA ALA A 329 7.51 -10.00 1.87
C ALA A 329 7.83 -8.54 1.48
N GLU A 330 6.85 -7.64 1.59
CA GLU A 330 7.02 -6.23 1.20
C GLU A 330 7.77 -5.38 2.25
N ALA A 331 7.88 -5.89 3.48
CA ALA A 331 8.60 -5.24 4.58
C ALA A 331 10.08 -5.64 4.65
N GLN A 332 10.52 -6.57 3.78
CA GLN A 332 11.91 -7.02 3.73
C GLN A 332 12.85 -5.91 3.22
N PRO A 333 14.09 -5.82 3.75
CA PRO A 333 15.12 -4.98 3.16
C PRO A 333 15.56 -5.52 1.80
N LEU A 334 15.89 -4.63 0.86
CA LEU A 334 16.32 -5.01 -0.49
C LEU A 334 17.51 -5.99 -0.49
N VAL A 335 18.43 -5.83 0.46
CA VAL A 335 19.64 -6.65 0.59
C VAL A 335 19.32 -8.05 1.14
N GLY A 336 18.24 -8.19 1.92
CA GLY A 336 17.78 -9.48 2.46
C GLY A 336 16.84 -10.24 1.51
N ALA A 337 16.30 -9.56 0.49
CA ALA A 337 15.37 -10.15 -0.46
C ALA A 337 16.09 -11.12 -1.42
N PRO A 338 15.41 -12.18 -1.91
CA PRO A 338 15.93 -13.03 -2.97
C PRO A 338 16.34 -12.21 -4.20
N LEU A 339 17.42 -12.59 -4.88
CA LEU A 339 17.97 -11.83 -6.01
C LEU A 339 16.93 -11.54 -7.10
N SER A 340 16.04 -12.48 -7.39
CA SER A 340 14.94 -12.30 -8.35
C SER A 340 14.00 -11.17 -7.95
N HIS A 341 13.63 -11.10 -6.66
CA HIS A 341 12.79 -10.04 -6.11
C HIS A 341 13.52 -8.70 -6.09
N ALA A 342 14.79 -8.69 -5.67
CA ALA A 342 15.60 -7.48 -5.65
C ALA A 342 15.73 -6.85 -7.05
N ILE A 343 16.01 -7.66 -8.08
CA ILE A 343 16.07 -7.20 -9.48
C ILE A 343 14.69 -6.72 -9.94
N GLY A 344 13.64 -7.50 -9.69
CA GLY A 344 12.27 -7.17 -10.06
C GLY A 344 11.80 -5.83 -9.48
N TYR A 345 12.02 -5.60 -8.19
CA TYR A 345 11.54 -4.42 -7.48
C TYR A 345 12.43 -3.19 -7.72
N ALA A 346 13.75 -3.32 -7.65
CA ALA A 346 14.64 -2.15 -7.71
C ALA A 346 15.04 -1.75 -9.15
N GLY A 347 14.96 -2.66 -10.11
CA GLY A 347 15.57 -2.50 -11.42
C GLY A 347 15.12 -1.26 -12.20
N LEU A 348 13.80 -1.07 -12.35
CA LEU A 348 13.25 0.08 -13.08
C LEU A 348 13.55 1.40 -12.36
N MET A 349 13.45 1.42 -11.03
CA MET A 349 13.79 2.58 -10.21
C MET A 349 15.25 3.00 -10.41
N LEU A 350 16.19 2.05 -10.39
CA LEU A 350 17.61 2.32 -10.61
C LEU A 350 17.88 2.83 -12.03
N ALA A 351 17.21 2.29 -13.03
CA ALA A 351 17.28 2.80 -14.40
C ALA A 351 16.73 4.23 -14.52
N GLY A 352 15.61 4.53 -13.86
CA GLY A 352 15.01 5.86 -13.77
C GLY A 352 15.95 6.87 -13.11
N LEU A 353 16.60 6.49 -12.01
CA LEU A 353 17.62 7.30 -11.33
C LEU A 353 18.81 7.60 -12.23
N ALA A 354 19.37 6.58 -12.90
CA ALA A 354 20.50 6.74 -13.81
C ALA A 354 20.14 7.64 -15.00
N ALA A 355 18.98 7.42 -15.63
CA ALA A 355 18.48 8.25 -16.71
C ALA A 355 18.24 9.70 -16.23
N GLY A 356 17.64 9.89 -15.05
CA GLY A 356 17.38 11.21 -14.49
C GLY A 356 18.66 11.98 -14.20
N ALA A 357 19.67 11.31 -13.62
CA ALA A 357 20.99 11.90 -13.37
C ALA A 357 21.69 12.28 -14.67
N TRP A 358 21.58 11.43 -15.70
CA TRP A 358 22.11 11.72 -17.03
C TRP A 358 21.42 12.94 -17.68
N VAL A 359 20.08 13.04 -17.64
CA VAL A 359 19.37 14.21 -18.18
C VAL A 359 19.73 15.48 -17.41
N TRP A 360 19.77 15.41 -16.08
CA TRP A 360 20.18 16.54 -15.25
C TRP A 360 21.60 17.00 -15.60
N ARG A 361 22.56 16.09 -15.76
CA ARG A 361 23.94 16.47 -16.14
C ARG A 361 24.02 17.20 -17.48
N ARG A 362 23.17 16.84 -18.45
CA ARG A 362 23.11 17.47 -19.78
C ARG A 362 22.37 18.81 -19.79
N THR A 363 21.29 18.93 -19.02
CA THR A 363 20.40 20.11 -19.06
C THR A 363 20.69 21.12 -17.96
N ARG A 364 21.27 20.67 -16.83
CA ARG A 364 21.44 21.41 -15.56
C ARG A 364 20.15 22.03 -15.02
N ASP A 365 18.99 21.54 -15.47
CA ASP A 365 17.70 22.02 -15.03
C ASP A 365 17.38 21.50 -13.62
N SER A 366 17.15 22.42 -12.69
CA SER A 366 16.92 22.14 -11.26
C SER A 366 15.62 21.37 -11.01
N ARG A 367 14.67 21.35 -11.95
CA ARG A 367 13.45 20.52 -11.86
C ARG A 367 13.79 19.02 -11.80
N TRP A 368 14.87 18.59 -12.44
CA TRP A 368 15.34 17.21 -12.34
C TRP A 368 15.89 16.86 -10.95
N LEU A 369 16.44 17.84 -10.22
CA LEU A 369 16.88 17.62 -8.83
C LEU A 369 15.70 17.31 -7.91
N ALA A 370 14.53 17.93 -8.14
CA ALA A 370 13.31 17.60 -7.40
C ALA A 370 12.87 16.14 -7.65
N LEU A 371 12.86 15.70 -8.91
CA LEU A 371 12.54 14.32 -9.25
C LEU A 371 13.56 13.33 -8.67
N LEU A 372 14.85 13.65 -8.76
CA LEU A 372 15.92 12.82 -8.22
C LEU A 372 15.87 12.74 -6.69
N ALA A 373 15.55 13.82 -5.99
CA ALA A 373 15.37 13.79 -4.54
C ALA A 373 14.27 12.81 -4.12
N LEU A 374 13.14 12.81 -4.82
CA LEU A 374 12.04 11.87 -4.58
C LEU A 374 12.45 10.42 -4.92
N GLN A 375 13.10 10.19 -6.07
CA GLN A 375 13.56 8.84 -6.41
C GLN A 375 14.65 8.30 -5.47
N LEU A 376 15.56 9.16 -4.99
CA LEU A 376 16.57 8.78 -4.00
C LEU A 376 15.93 8.47 -2.65
N THR A 377 14.86 9.18 -2.28
CA THR A 377 14.07 8.88 -1.08
C THR A 377 13.36 7.54 -1.23
N ALA A 378 12.74 7.27 -2.39
CA ALA A 378 12.15 5.98 -2.69
C ALA A 378 13.18 4.84 -2.64
N LEU A 379 14.40 5.06 -3.15
CA LEU A 379 15.50 4.11 -3.03
C LEU A 379 15.90 3.90 -1.57
N GLY A 380 16.04 4.97 -0.79
CA GLY A 380 16.34 4.89 0.65
C GLY A 380 15.30 4.04 1.40
N LEU A 381 14.02 4.23 1.09
CA LEU A 381 12.95 3.38 1.61
C LEU A 381 13.08 1.94 1.12
N THR A 382 13.32 1.72 -0.18
CA THR A 382 13.47 0.38 -0.77
C THR A 382 14.59 -0.43 -0.11
N LEU A 383 15.70 0.23 0.25
CA LEU A 383 16.81 -0.42 0.94
C LEU A 383 16.41 -0.99 2.31
N VAL A 384 15.44 -0.36 2.98
CA VAL A 384 14.91 -0.80 4.28
C VAL A 384 13.70 -1.71 4.12
N GLN A 385 12.81 -1.41 3.18
CA GLN A 385 11.57 -2.13 2.89
C GLN A 385 11.23 -2.07 1.40
N LEU A 386 11.05 -3.22 0.76
CA LEU A 386 10.76 -3.32 -0.69
C LEU A 386 9.59 -2.47 -1.17
N ARG A 387 8.60 -2.17 -0.31
CA ARG A 387 7.49 -1.26 -0.64
C ARG A 387 7.91 0.12 -1.16
N GLY A 388 9.11 0.60 -0.84
CA GLY A 388 9.63 1.85 -1.43
C GLY A 388 9.74 1.81 -2.97
N ALA A 389 9.85 0.62 -3.55
CA ALA A 389 10.05 0.42 -4.99
C ALA A 389 8.85 0.89 -5.82
N TYR A 390 7.62 0.80 -5.30
CA TYR A 390 6.43 1.24 -6.03
C TYR A 390 6.51 2.71 -6.41
N ALA A 391 6.86 3.57 -5.44
CA ALA A 391 7.05 5.00 -5.68
C ALA A 391 8.22 5.27 -6.65
N GLY A 392 9.35 4.58 -6.46
CA GLY A 392 10.53 4.74 -7.30
C GLY A 392 10.26 4.37 -8.77
N ALA A 393 9.60 3.23 -8.99
CA ALA A 393 9.20 2.76 -10.31
C ALA A 393 8.20 3.70 -11.00
N LEU A 394 7.29 4.32 -10.24
CA LEU A 394 6.30 5.26 -10.79
C LEU A 394 6.88 6.66 -11.10
N LEU A 395 7.97 7.03 -10.43
CA LEU A 395 8.71 8.29 -10.67
C LEU A 395 9.79 8.18 -11.77
N ALA A 396 10.20 6.97 -12.14
CA ALA A 396 11.17 6.70 -13.21
C ALA A 396 10.74 7.10 -14.65
N PRO A 397 9.46 6.96 -15.07
CA PRO A 397 9.06 7.07 -16.48
C PRO A 397 9.40 8.39 -17.19
N PRO A 398 9.32 9.58 -16.56
CA PRO A 398 9.75 10.83 -17.20
C PRO A 398 11.22 10.80 -17.65
N ALA A 399 12.11 10.23 -16.84
CA ALA A 399 13.53 10.14 -17.18
C ALA A 399 13.79 9.12 -18.29
N LEU A 400 13.10 7.97 -18.21
CA LEU A 400 13.21 6.89 -19.20
C LEU A 400 12.63 7.28 -20.56
N ALA A 401 11.54 8.05 -20.59
CA ALA A 401 11.02 8.64 -21.81
C ALA A 401 12.04 9.59 -22.47
N ALA A 402 12.77 10.39 -21.69
CA ALA A 402 13.83 11.25 -22.21
C ALA A 402 15.02 10.43 -22.77
N LEU A 403 15.35 9.31 -22.13
CA LEU A 403 16.35 8.35 -22.63
C LEU A 403 15.94 7.77 -23.99
N ILE A 404 14.70 7.27 -24.11
CA ILE A 404 14.17 6.72 -25.37
C ILE A 404 14.19 7.75 -26.50
N VAL A 405 13.77 8.99 -26.23
CA VAL A 405 13.78 10.08 -27.22
C VAL A 405 15.20 10.36 -27.72
N ALA A 406 16.18 10.43 -26.82
CA ALA A 406 17.56 10.66 -27.21
C ALA A 406 18.22 9.45 -27.88
N ALA A 407 17.80 8.23 -27.55
CA ALA A 407 18.25 7.02 -28.21
C ALA A 407 17.71 6.95 -29.64
N ARG A 408 16.46 7.37 -29.87
CA ARG A 408 15.84 7.42 -31.20
C ARG A 408 16.63 8.29 -32.17
N THR A 409 17.22 9.41 -31.73
CA THR A 409 18.05 10.27 -32.59
C THR A 409 19.40 9.64 -32.96
N ARG A 410 19.80 8.53 -32.32
CA ARG A 410 21.05 7.80 -32.59
C ARG A 410 20.85 6.52 -33.40
N GLY A 411 19.61 6.20 -33.79
CA GLY A 411 19.28 5.02 -34.60
C GLY A 411 18.90 3.78 -33.79
N VAL A 412 18.56 2.71 -34.52
CA VAL A 412 17.92 1.50 -33.95
C VAL A 412 18.78 0.79 -32.89
N LEU A 413 20.11 0.79 -33.06
CA LEU A 413 21.05 0.13 -32.15
C LEU A 413 21.06 0.75 -30.74
N ALA A 414 20.79 2.06 -30.63
CA ALA A 414 20.64 2.72 -29.33
C ALA A 414 19.19 2.60 -28.81
N LEU A 415 18.21 2.55 -29.70
CA LEU A 415 16.79 2.55 -29.36
C LEU A 415 16.32 1.25 -28.71
N ILE A 416 16.78 0.10 -29.21
CA ILE A 416 16.42 -1.22 -28.66
C ILE A 416 16.79 -1.32 -27.17
N PRO A 417 18.05 -1.13 -26.73
CA PRO A 417 18.40 -1.22 -25.33
C PRO A 417 17.71 -0.15 -24.46
N ALA A 418 17.45 1.04 -25.01
CA ALA A 418 16.69 2.07 -24.29
C ALA A 418 15.27 1.61 -23.97
N TRP A 419 14.59 0.92 -24.88
CA TRP A 419 13.29 0.32 -24.61
C TRP A 419 13.35 -0.85 -23.63
N LEU A 420 14.33 -1.75 -23.78
CA LEU A 420 14.49 -2.89 -22.87
C LEU A 420 14.70 -2.44 -21.41
N VAL A 421 15.56 -1.45 -21.18
CA VAL A 421 15.81 -0.89 -19.84
C VAL A 421 14.60 -0.10 -19.31
N SER A 422 13.78 0.47 -20.19
CA SER A 422 12.61 1.26 -19.77
C SER A 422 11.36 0.41 -19.52
N ALA A 423 11.34 -0.85 -19.94
CA ALA A 423 10.19 -1.74 -19.77
C ALA A 423 10.26 -2.45 -18.41
N GLY A 424 9.60 -1.88 -17.40
CA GLY A 424 9.58 -2.38 -16.03
C GLY A 424 9.26 -3.87 -15.90
N LEU A 425 8.30 -4.36 -16.69
CA LEU A 425 7.89 -5.77 -16.73
C LEU A 425 9.02 -6.77 -17.08
N LEU A 426 10.13 -6.31 -17.68
CA LEU A 426 11.27 -7.18 -18.02
C LEU A 426 12.17 -7.47 -16.81
N TYR A 427 12.14 -6.64 -15.77
CA TYR A 427 12.97 -6.83 -14.59
C TYR A 427 12.67 -8.10 -13.79
N PRO A 428 11.40 -8.47 -13.47
CA PRO A 428 11.13 -9.74 -12.81
C PRO A 428 11.53 -10.94 -13.69
N ILE A 429 11.43 -10.83 -15.02
CA ILE A 429 11.89 -11.87 -15.97
C ILE A 429 13.42 -12.01 -15.90
N ALA A 430 14.14 -10.89 -15.93
CA ALA A 430 15.59 -10.87 -15.78
C ALA A 430 16.02 -11.43 -14.41
N GLY A 431 15.29 -11.06 -13.36
CA GLY A 431 15.50 -11.56 -12.00
C GLY A 431 15.35 -13.08 -11.93
N ALA A 432 14.30 -13.65 -12.53
CA ALA A 432 14.09 -15.09 -12.61
C ALA A 432 15.18 -15.81 -13.44
N ALA A 433 15.67 -15.18 -14.51
CA ALA A 433 16.71 -15.76 -15.37
C ALA A 433 18.11 -15.73 -14.73
N LEU A 434 18.39 -14.72 -13.90
CA LEU A 434 19.70 -14.51 -13.25
C LEU A 434 19.79 -15.11 -11.85
N ALA A 435 18.66 -15.35 -11.19
CA ALA A 435 18.65 -15.97 -9.87
C ALA A 435 19.18 -17.41 -9.93
N PRO A 436 19.97 -17.85 -8.93
CA PRO A 436 20.34 -19.25 -8.79
C PRO A 436 19.10 -20.13 -8.81
N ARG A 437 19.13 -21.22 -9.58
CA ARG A 437 18.05 -22.22 -9.57
C ARG A 437 18.06 -22.94 -8.22
N GLY A 438 17.21 -22.50 -7.31
CA GLY A 438 16.87 -23.27 -6.12
C GLY A 438 15.95 -24.45 -6.48
N PRO A 439 15.73 -25.40 -5.54
CA PRO A 439 14.62 -26.33 -5.67
C PRO A 439 13.34 -25.52 -5.92
N ALA A 440 12.58 -25.89 -6.95
CA ALA A 440 11.28 -25.27 -7.18
C ALA A 440 10.47 -25.43 -5.89
N ALA A 441 10.07 -24.31 -5.28
CA ALA A 441 9.09 -24.38 -4.22
C ALA A 441 7.88 -25.12 -4.81
N PRO A 442 7.41 -26.22 -4.18
CA PRO A 442 6.22 -26.89 -4.66
C PRO A 442 5.13 -25.83 -4.78
N SER A 443 4.32 -25.89 -5.85
CA SER A 443 3.14 -25.03 -5.95
C SER A 443 2.27 -25.32 -4.72
N GLY A 444 2.33 -24.42 -3.74
CA GLY A 444 1.57 -24.54 -2.50
C GLY A 444 0.09 -24.67 -2.83
N ALA A 445 -0.63 -25.44 -2.02
CA ALA A 445 -2.05 -25.58 -2.25
C ALA A 445 -2.74 -24.22 -2.02
N ASP A 446 -3.64 -23.84 -2.93
CA ASP A 446 -4.34 -22.56 -2.83
C ASP A 446 -5.48 -22.63 -1.80
N CYS A 447 -5.17 -22.32 -0.54
CA CYS A 447 -6.13 -22.39 0.56
C CYS A 447 -7.04 -21.18 0.68
N THR A 448 -6.80 -20.15 -0.11
CA THR A 448 -7.62 -18.93 -0.18
C THR A 448 -8.36 -18.83 -1.51
N GLY A 449 -8.31 -19.89 -2.33
CA GLY A 449 -9.03 -19.96 -3.59
C GLY A 449 -10.55 -20.07 -3.40
N PRO A 450 -11.34 -19.79 -4.46
CA PRO A 450 -12.80 -19.71 -4.36
C PRO A 450 -13.46 -21.00 -3.84
N ALA A 451 -12.96 -22.17 -4.25
CA ALA A 451 -13.48 -23.45 -3.78
C ALA A 451 -13.20 -23.67 -2.29
N ALA A 452 -12.01 -23.30 -1.81
CA ALA A 452 -11.62 -23.42 -0.41
C ALA A 452 -12.48 -22.53 0.49
N LEU A 453 -12.63 -21.27 0.13
CA LEU A 453 -13.46 -20.31 0.87
C LEU A 453 -14.95 -20.68 0.79
N GLY A 454 -15.42 -21.17 -0.35
CA GLY A 454 -16.80 -21.63 -0.51
C GLY A 454 -17.16 -22.81 0.40
N ARG A 455 -16.24 -23.77 0.58
CA ARG A 455 -16.44 -24.88 1.54
C ARG A 455 -16.52 -24.40 2.98
N LEU A 456 -15.68 -23.43 3.37
CA LEU A 456 -15.75 -22.83 4.70
C LEU A 456 -17.06 -22.06 4.89
N ALA A 457 -17.44 -21.23 3.91
CA ALA A 457 -18.70 -20.47 3.96
C ALA A 457 -19.96 -21.34 4.07
N ALA A 458 -19.91 -22.59 3.61
CA ALA A 458 -21.01 -23.55 3.73
C ALA A 458 -21.17 -24.15 5.14
N LEU A 459 -20.18 -23.99 6.02
CA LEU A 459 -20.26 -24.44 7.41
C LEU A 459 -21.15 -23.49 8.23
N PRO A 460 -21.84 -23.98 9.28
CA PRO A 460 -22.54 -23.11 10.22
C PRO A 460 -21.61 -21.99 10.77
N PRO A 461 -22.11 -20.77 10.98
CA PRO A 461 -21.31 -19.71 11.57
C PRO A 461 -20.68 -20.15 12.90
N GLY A 462 -19.38 -19.91 13.05
CA GLY A 462 -18.59 -20.30 14.22
C GLY A 462 -17.25 -19.55 14.23
N THR A 463 -16.39 -19.87 15.19
CA THR A 463 -15.06 -19.27 15.32
C THR A 463 -14.00 -20.12 14.63
N LEU A 464 -13.31 -19.51 13.66
CA LEU A 464 -12.24 -20.12 12.88
C LEU A 464 -10.87 -19.73 13.44
N MET A 465 -10.09 -20.74 13.79
CA MET A 465 -8.64 -20.65 13.99
C MET A 465 -7.93 -21.05 12.70
N ALA A 466 -7.29 -20.09 12.06
CA ALA A 466 -6.52 -20.30 10.82
C ALA A 466 -5.22 -19.49 10.88
N PRO A 467 -4.20 -19.85 10.07
CA PRO A 467 -2.99 -19.06 9.92
C PRO A 467 -3.28 -17.63 9.44
N ILE A 468 -2.39 -16.72 9.83
CA ILE A 468 -2.60 -15.26 9.75
C ILE A 468 -3.12 -14.83 8.37
N ASP A 469 -2.46 -15.18 7.27
CA ASP A 469 -2.84 -14.65 5.95
C ASP A 469 -4.22 -15.17 5.49
N MET A 470 -4.55 -16.43 5.80
CA MET A 470 -5.85 -17.01 5.48
C MET A 470 -7.00 -16.31 6.22
N GLY A 471 -6.73 -15.77 7.41
CA GLY A 471 -7.76 -15.16 8.24
C GLY A 471 -8.46 -13.96 7.61
N ALA A 472 -7.72 -13.10 6.91
CA ALA A 472 -8.30 -11.96 6.20
C ALA A 472 -9.24 -12.41 5.06
N PHE A 473 -8.83 -13.42 4.28
CA PHE A 473 -9.66 -13.99 3.22
C PHE A 473 -10.92 -14.65 3.78
N ALA A 474 -10.79 -15.42 4.87
CA ALA A 474 -11.93 -16.05 5.53
C ALA A 474 -12.91 -15.02 6.11
N LEU A 475 -12.41 -13.91 6.66
CA LEU A 475 -13.24 -12.83 7.18
C LEU A 475 -14.15 -12.23 6.10
N GLY A 476 -13.59 -11.91 4.93
CA GLY A 476 -14.35 -11.30 3.84
C GLY A 476 -15.22 -12.27 3.03
N ALA A 477 -14.94 -13.57 3.07
CA ALA A 477 -15.65 -14.57 2.27
C ALA A 477 -16.64 -15.45 3.04
N THR A 478 -16.60 -15.44 4.38
CA THR A 478 -17.42 -16.35 5.22
C THR A 478 -18.11 -15.57 6.34
N PRO A 479 -19.20 -16.10 6.94
CA PRO A 479 -19.84 -15.50 8.10
C PRO A 479 -19.09 -15.76 9.42
N HIS A 480 -17.96 -16.48 9.39
CA HIS A 480 -17.24 -16.88 10.59
C HIS A 480 -16.62 -15.70 11.33
N ARG A 481 -16.42 -15.88 12.64
CA ARG A 481 -15.46 -15.09 13.42
C ARG A 481 -14.08 -15.67 13.16
N VAL A 482 -13.06 -14.83 13.01
CA VAL A 482 -11.67 -15.23 12.75
C VAL A 482 -10.78 -14.72 13.88
N ILE A 483 -9.84 -15.54 14.34
CA ILE A 483 -8.99 -15.18 15.48
C ILE A 483 -7.78 -14.34 15.09
N ALA A 484 -7.14 -14.64 13.96
CA ALA A 484 -5.89 -14.02 13.52
C ALA A 484 -5.96 -13.54 12.08
N ALA A 485 -5.26 -12.45 11.77
CA ALA A 485 -5.15 -11.83 10.44
C ALA A 485 -3.90 -10.92 10.41
N PRO A 486 -3.38 -10.52 9.23
CA PRO A 486 -2.06 -9.87 9.11
C PRO A 486 -2.09 -8.38 9.50
N TYR A 487 -2.55 -8.09 10.71
CA TYR A 487 -2.69 -6.75 11.26
C TYR A 487 -1.98 -6.65 12.59
N HIS A 488 -1.03 -5.72 12.68
CA HIS A 488 -0.12 -5.58 13.81
C HIS A 488 -0.78 -5.08 15.10
N ARG A 489 -2.00 -4.53 15.02
CA ARG A 489 -2.84 -4.23 16.20
C ARG A 489 -3.53 -5.47 16.78
N GLY A 490 -3.59 -6.56 16.01
CA GLY A 490 -4.27 -7.81 16.36
C GLY A 490 -3.46 -8.74 17.25
N ASP A 491 -2.66 -8.16 18.15
CA ASP A 491 -1.60 -8.86 18.86
C ASP A 491 -2.11 -10.09 19.64
N ALA A 492 -3.15 -9.93 20.46
CA ALA A 492 -3.72 -11.04 21.24
C ALA A 492 -4.18 -12.23 20.37
N GLY A 493 -4.85 -11.95 19.24
CA GLY A 493 -5.34 -13.00 18.33
C GLY A 493 -4.21 -13.68 17.56
N ASN A 494 -3.25 -12.89 17.07
CA ASN A 494 -2.09 -13.41 16.34
C ASN A 494 -1.16 -14.22 17.25
N GLN A 495 -0.96 -13.78 18.50
CA GLN A 495 -0.24 -14.56 19.51
C GLN A 495 -0.97 -15.86 19.86
N ALA A 496 -2.30 -15.81 20.03
CA ALA A 496 -3.08 -17.01 20.29
C ALA A 496 -2.97 -18.02 19.15
N MET A 497 -3.00 -17.57 17.90
CA MET A 497 -2.77 -18.41 16.72
C MET A 497 -1.38 -19.06 16.76
N LEU A 498 -0.31 -18.29 16.98
CA LEU A 498 1.06 -18.83 17.03
C LEU A 498 1.19 -19.85 18.17
N ARG A 499 0.69 -19.54 19.37
CA ARG A 499 0.72 -20.46 20.52
C ARG A 499 -0.13 -21.72 20.27
N PHE A 500 -1.25 -21.60 19.56
CA PHE A 500 -2.12 -22.71 19.24
C PHE A 500 -1.46 -23.70 18.25
N PHE A 501 -0.93 -23.20 17.14
CA PHE A 501 -0.32 -24.05 16.12
C PHE A 501 1.10 -24.51 16.49
N LEU A 502 1.93 -23.62 17.01
CA LEU A 502 3.36 -23.88 17.26
C LEU A 502 3.66 -24.33 18.70
N GLY A 503 2.67 -24.28 19.59
CA GLY A 503 2.79 -24.78 20.96
C GLY A 503 2.61 -26.30 21.08
N PRO A 504 2.88 -26.87 22.26
CA PRO A 504 2.65 -28.28 22.53
C PRO A 504 1.19 -28.69 22.29
N VAL A 505 0.96 -29.86 21.68
CA VAL A 505 -0.39 -30.41 21.44
C VAL A 505 -1.26 -30.41 22.71
N ALA A 506 -0.65 -30.65 23.87
CA ALA A 506 -1.34 -30.67 25.17
C ALA A 506 -1.93 -29.31 25.59
N ASN A 507 -1.43 -28.19 25.06
CA ASN A 507 -1.90 -26.85 25.41
C ASN A 507 -3.05 -26.37 24.51
N ALA A 508 -3.19 -26.96 23.32
CA ALA A 508 -4.20 -26.57 22.33
C ALA A 508 -5.66 -26.67 22.85
N PRO A 509 -6.06 -27.66 23.67
CA PRO A 509 -7.41 -27.70 24.25
C PRO A 509 -7.77 -26.48 25.10
N MET A 510 -6.82 -25.97 25.88
CA MET A 510 -7.05 -24.78 26.71
C MET A 510 -7.32 -23.56 25.83
N LEU A 511 -6.48 -23.32 24.83
CA LEU A 511 -6.63 -22.21 23.88
C LEU A 511 -7.92 -22.34 23.05
N ALA A 512 -8.32 -23.56 22.69
CA ALA A 512 -9.59 -23.82 22.01
C ALA A 512 -10.81 -23.42 22.85
N ARG A 513 -10.79 -23.67 24.16
CA ARG A 513 -11.84 -23.20 25.08
C ARG A 513 -11.83 -21.69 25.22
N GLU A 514 -10.66 -21.11 25.49
CA GLU A 514 -10.48 -19.67 25.72
C GLU A 514 -11.00 -18.85 24.54
N TRP A 515 -10.63 -19.24 23.32
CA TRP A 515 -11.01 -18.55 22.10
C TRP A 515 -12.29 -19.07 21.46
N LYS A 516 -12.98 -20.03 22.11
CA LYS A 516 -14.24 -20.64 21.65
C LYS A 516 -14.15 -21.14 20.20
N ILE A 517 -13.07 -21.86 19.87
CA ILE A 517 -12.80 -22.35 18.53
C ILE A 517 -13.85 -23.41 18.14
N ASP A 518 -14.45 -23.24 16.97
CA ASP A 518 -15.34 -24.23 16.35
C ASP A 518 -14.65 -24.98 15.22
N TYR A 519 -13.82 -24.26 14.45
CA TYR A 519 -13.13 -24.77 13.28
C TYR A 519 -11.64 -24.44 13.33
N VAL A 520 -10.82 -25.40 12.91
CA VAL A 520 -9.39 -25.21 12.68
C VAL A 520 -9.12 -25.45 11.19
N ALA A 521 -8.47 -24.51 10.52
CA ALA A 521 -8.01 -24.70 9.15
C ALA A 521 -6.48 -24.62 9.08
N LEU A 522 -5.86 -25.46 8.26
CA LEU A 522 -4.42 -25.45 8.04
C LEU A 522 -4.12 -25.63 6.56
N CYS A 523 -3.34 -24.71 5.98
CA CYS A 523 -2.86 -24.85 4.62
C CYS A 523 -1.55 -25.66 4.57
N PRO A 524 -1.37 -26.53 3.57
CA PRO A 524 -0.07 -27.09 3.26
C PRO A 524 0.95 -25.97 3.01
N GLY A 525 2.03 -25.94 3.80
CA GLY A 525 3.09 -24.92 3.70
C GLY A 525 3.05 -23.84 4.78
N ASP A 526 1.93 -23.69 5.51
CA ASP A 526 1.84 -22.70 6.59
C ASP A 526 2.89 -22.93 7.68
N PHE A 527 3.64 -21.90 8.05
CA PHE A 527 4.76 -21.97 9.02
C PHE A 527 6.07 -22.61 8.51
N ASP A 528 6.18 -23.01 7.24
CA ASP A 528 7.43 -23.59 6.69
C ASP A 528 8.62 -22.62 6.82
N MET A 529 8.33 -21.31 6.76
CA MET A 529 9.30 -20.23 6.94
C MET A 529 10.01 -20.29 8.30
N LEU A 530 9.37 -20.88 9.31
CA LEU A 530 9.91 -21.04 10.66
C LEU A 530 10.79 -22.29 10.80
N GLY A 531 11.01 -23.02 9.70
CA GLY A 531 11.89 -24.18 9.63
C GLY A 531 11.25 -25.48 10.14
N ALA A 532 12.07 -26.54 10.19
CA ALA A 532 11.61 -27.91 10.47
C ALA A 532 10.92 -28.06 11.84
N GLN A 533 11.22 -27.17 12.79
CA GLN A 533 10.60 -27.15 14.11
C GLN A 533 9.08 -26.99 14.01
N ALA A 534 8.57 -26.13 13.13
CA ALA A 534 7.13 -25.95 12.95
C ALA A 534 6.40 -27.23 12.47
N ALA A 535 7.13 -28.22 11.94
CA ALA A 535 6.61 -29.51 11.52
C ALA A 535 6.76 -30.63 12.58
N GLU A 536 7.38 -30.37 13.74
CA GLU A 536 7.60 -31.37 14.79
C GLU A 536 6.29 -31.96 15.35
N ALA A 537 6.34 -33.23 15.75
CA ALA A 537 5.14 -33.93 16.21
C ALA A 537 4.57 -33.49 17.55
N ALA A 538 5.42 -32.91 18.38
CA ALA A 538 5.01 -32.33 19.64
C ALA A 538 4.15 -31.07 19.45
N ARG A 539 4.20 -30.43 18.28
CA ARG A 539 3.43 -29.22 17.95
C ARG A 539 2.13 -29.56 17.23
N LEU A 540 1.09 -28.75 17.45
CA LEU A 540 -0.22 -29.00 16.83
C LEU A 540 -0.14 -28.94 15.29
N SER A 541 0.52 -27.93 14.73
CA SER A 541 0.73 -27.82 13.27
C SER A 541 1.35 -29.09 12.68
N GLY A 542 2.39 -29.62 13.32
CA GLY A 542 3.03 -30.86 12.89
C GLY A 542 2.12 -32.07 13.03
N ALA A 543 1.39 -32.21 14.14
CA ALA A 543 0.42 -33.28 14.36
C ALA A 543 -0.69 -33.30 13.29
N LEU A 544 -1.25 -32.12 12.95
CA LEU A 544 -2.26 -31.99 11.90
C LEU A 544 -1.70 -32.32 10.51
N ARG A 545 -0.49 -31.84 10.19
CA ARG A 545 0.18 -32.12 8.90
C ARG A 545 0.48 -33.59 8.66
N ARG A 546 0.78 -34.36 9.72
CA ARG A 546 1.00 -35.81 9.62
C ARG A 546 -0.28 -36.64 9.66
N GLY A 547 -1.45 -36.00 9.69
CA GLY A 547 -2.73 -36.71 9.75
C GLY A 547 -2.97 -37.40 11.09
N THR A 548 -2.34 -36.92 12.17
CA THR A 548 -2.53 -37.41 13.53
C THR A 548 -3.17 -36.32 14.40
N PRO A 549 -4.40 -35.84 14.08
CA PRO A 549 -5.06 -34.83 14.88
C PRO A 549 -5.38 -35.38 16.28
N PRO A 550 -5.37 -34.53 17.33
CA PRO A 550 -5.89 -34.90 18.64
C PRO A 550 -7.34 -35.38 18.57
N ALA A 551 -7.76 -36.25 19.49
CA ALA A 551 -9.09 -36.89 19.47
C ALA A 551 -10.27 -35.90 19.49
N TRP A 552 -10.05 -34.67 19.94
CA TRP A 552 -11.05 -33.62 19.99
C TRP A 552 -11.18 -32.81 18.68
N LEU A 553 -10.29 -33.03 17.70
CA LEU A 553 -10.37 -32.47 16.36
C LEU A 553 -10.75 -33.53 15.35
N ARG A 554 -11.94 -33.39 14.76
CA ARG A 554 -12.42 -34.27 13.68
C ARG A 554 -12.23 -33.59 12.34
N GLN A 555 -11.46 -34.19 11.45
CA GLN A 555 -11.33 -33.69 10.08
C GLN A 555 -12.70 -33.74 9.38
N ILE A 556 -13.08 -32.63 8.76
CA ILE A 556 -14.33 -32.49 7.99
C ILE A 556 -14.10 -32.19 6.52
N SER A 557 -12.88 -31.77 6.14
CA SER A 557 -12.49 -31.66 4.73
C SER A 557 -12.18 -33.04 4.14
N PRO A 558 -12.56 -33.29 2.87
CA PRO A 558 -12.13 -34.48 2.15
C PRO A 558 -10.61 -34.67 2.12
N PRO A 559 -10.09 -35.91 2.09
CA PRO A 559 -8.66 -36.17 1.93
C PRO A 559 -8.12 -35.53 0.64
N GLY A 560 -6.94 -34.90 0.72
CA GLY A 560 -6.28 -34.26 -0.41
C GLY A 560 -6.76 -32.85 -0.75
N GLU A 561 -7.81 -32.35 -0.07
CA GLU A 561 -8.23 -30.95 -0.21
C GLU A 561 -7.45 -30.02 0.72
N ALA A 562 -7.27 -28.78 0.27
CA ALA A 562 -6.65 -27.70 1.01
C ALA A 562 -7.57 -26.48 1.10
N PRO A 563 -7.64 -25.77 2.24
CA PRO A 563 -7.01 -26.13 3.51
C PRO A 563 -7.64 -27.40 4.09
N VAL A 564 -6.88 -28.10 4.94
CA VAL A 564 -7.45 -29.18 5.75
C VAL A 564 -8.25 -28.53 6.88
N VAL A 565 -9.52 -28.90 6.99
CA VAL A 565 -10.46 -28.30 7.96
C VAL A 565 -10.86 -29.34 8.99
N PHE A 566 -10.81 -28.95 10.25
CA PHE A 566 -11.20 -29.75 11.40
C PHE A 566 -12.31 -29.04 12.17
N ALA A 567 -13.30 -29.80 12.64
CA ALA A 567 -14.29 -29.35 13.61
C ALA A 567 -13.87 -29.77 15.01
N VAL A 568 -14.07 -28.90 16.00
CA VAL A 568 -13.94 -29.24 17.41
C VAL A 568 -15.13 -30.13 17.82
N GLU A 569 -14.86 -31.35 18.27
CA GLU A 569 -15.90 -32.24 18.81
C GLU A 569 -16.47 -31.64 20.09
N ARG A 570 -17.78 -31.75 20.30
CA ARG A 570 -18.47 -31.30 21.52
C ARG A 570 -19.21 -32.46 22.19
N VAL A 571 -19.15 -32.53 23.52
CA VAL A 571 -19.99 -33.40 24.38
C VAL A 571 -20.83 -32.50 25.28
N ASN A 572 -22.16 -32.66 25.25
CA ASN A 572 -23.12 -31.84 26.01
C ASN A 572 -23.01 -30.32 25.73
N GLY A 573 -22.67 -29.92 24.50
CA GLY A 573 -22.54 -28.51 24.13
C GLY A 573 -21.20 -27.87 24.49
N GLU A 574 -20.42 -28.50 25.36
CA GLU A 574 -19.03 -28.13 25.64
C GLU A 574 -18.06 -28.89 24.73
N PRO A 575 -16.97 -28.26 24.28
CA PRO A 575 -15.99 -28.94 23.46
C PRO A 575 -15.32 -30.09 24.24
N ARG A 576 -15.28 -31.28 23.60
CA ARG A 576 -14.80 -32.58 24.10
C ARG A 576 -13.27 -32.57 24.15
N LEU A 577 -12.72 -31.68 24.98
CA LEU A 577 -11.34 -31.19 24.94
C LEU A 577 -10.45 -31.73 26.05
#